data_AF-A0A9W9AV86-F1
#
_entry.id   AF-A0A9W9AV86-F1
#
_cell.length_a   1.000
_cell.length_b   1.000
_cell.length_c   1.000
_cell.angle_alpha   90.00
_cell.angle_beta   90.00
_cell.angle_gamma   90.00
#
_symmetry.space_group_name_H-M   'P 1'
#
loop_
_entity.id
_entity.type
_entity.pdbx_description
1 polymer ?
#
loop_
_entity_poly.entity_id
_entity_poly.type
_entity_poly.pdbx_seq_one_letter_code
_entity_poly.pdbx_strand_id
1 'polypeptide(L)'
;MFPSSYALYPFLSTRSLPWNVTASGAFRARKVAEWIGINPMEDVQKSGGLELGRGQVLDMEGNTADLRQKLFSHLPEPSGSNSRVVSASFGHVLLTPPPSSNASFIPPLQGSWPLSNLSRWIRERHIGHLFTPFLPAPVLQLTPQKQQLLHRLLYEAHPAGNTQQSTHIVEFEMVLPLVTNEQNGIPELARSTFDSRHEESSISATGTTHTRLDHMCRIGNQFIVDLMLPDRPMDIRFSVFDSSVLPQKLWPTELQKYFEDLSFFFYDGESNASPPNAPVTMFLNDVEYRLRSSVSVRQTQADTHAPQSEISIPATSESILDLEVDDKSTVCKINCHAPSTDEDWRAFLKGCDFMSAMRILSSGKTFIAADTDIAL
;
A
#
# COMPACT_ATOMS: atom_id res chain seq x y z
N MET A 1 -28.94 14.10 17.75
CA MET A 1 -27.48 13.87 17.66
C MET A 1 -26.88 15.14 17.06
N PHE A 2 -25.94 15.80 17.74
CA PHE A 2 -25.29 16.99 17.17
C PHE A 2 -24.43 16.59 15.97
N PRO A 3 -24.37 17.41 14.91
CA PRO A 3 -23.51 17.10 13.77
C PRO A 3 -22.04 17.05 14.20
N SER A 4 -21.34 15.98 13.85
CA SER A 4 -19.89 15.88 14.03
C SER A 4 -19.20 17.05 13.34
N SER A 5 -18.21 17.63 14.00
CA SER A 5 -17.37 18.68 13.43
C SER A 5 -15.95 18.15 13.24
N TYR A 6 -15.25 18.67 12.23
CA TYR A 6 -13.94 18.23 11.76
C TYR A 6 -12.98 19.40 11.68
N ALA A 7 -11.69 19.14 11.91
CA ALA A 7 -10.64 20.13 11.76
C ALA A 7 -9.42 19.51 11.08
N LEU A 8 -8.58 20.36 10.51
CA LEU A 8 -7.31 19.96 9.92
C LEU A 8 -6.20 20.02 10.97
N TYR A 9 -5.46 18.92 11.09
CA TYR A 9 -4.35 18.81 12.02
C TYR A 9 -3.05 18.58 11.26
N PRO A 10 -1.93 19.24 11.65
CA PRO A 10 -0.63 18.96 11.06
C PRO A 10 -0.30 17.47 11.15
N PHE A 11 0.14 16.89 10.04
CA PHE A 11 0.57 15.51 10.00
C PHE A 11 2.08 15.43 10.20
N LEU A 12 2.49 14.79 11.29
CA LEU A 12 3.89 14.50 11.58
C LEU A 12 4.14 13.02 11.26
N SER A 13 4.77 12.78 10.12
CA SER A 13 5.15 11.42 9.75
C SER A 13 6.32 10.95 10.62
N THR A 14 6.25 9.70 11.10
CA THR A 14 7.41 9.04 11.73
C THR A 14 8.43 8.54 10.70
N ARG A 15 8.07 8.58 9.42
CA ARG A 15 8.89 8.17 8.27
C ARG A 15 9.12 9.36 7.36
N SER A 16 10.23 9.36 6.63
CA SER A 16 10.44 10.33 5.55
C SER A 16 9.25 10.29 4.60
N LEU A 17 8.63 11.44 4.34
CA LEU A 17 7.66 11.54 3.26
C LEU A 17 8.42 11.48 1.93
N PRO A 18 7.76 11.10 0.82
CA PRO A 18 8.35 11.18 -0.50
C PRO A 18 9.01 12.55 -0.71
N TRP A 19 10.20 12.58 -1.29
CA TRP A 19 11.02 13.80 -1.41
C TRP A 19 10.32 14.95 -2.16
N ASN A 20 9.33 14.62 -2.99
CA ASN A 20 8.49 15.58 -3.70
C ASN A 20 7.36 16.18 -2.84
N VAL A 21 7.16 15.70 -1.61
CA VAL A 21 6.20 16.22 -0.65
C VAL A 21 6.95 17.08 0.36
N THR A 22 6.68 18.38 0.37
CA THR A 22 7.11 19.27 1.44
C THR A 22 6.37 18.88 2.73
N ALA A 23 7.01 18.05 3.56
CA ALA A 23 6.42 17.52 4.79
C ALA A 23 5.91 18.61 5.74
N SER A 24 6.48 19.81 5.67
CA SER A 24 6.16 20.98 6.47
C SER A 24 4.81 21.66 6.12
N GLY A 25 3.90 20.97 5.43
CA GLY A 25 2.57 21.52 5.10
C GLY A 25 1.48 20.47 4.87
N ALA A 26 1.66 19.22 5.30
CA ALA A 26 0.62 18.20 5.13
C ALA A 26 -0.35 18.17 6.33
N PHE A 27 -1.66 18.09 6.06
CA PHE A 27 -2.69 18.09 7.10
C PHE A 27 -3.65 16.91 6.96
N ARG A 28 -4.03 16.30 8.08
CA ARG A 28 -5.07 15.26 8.12
C ARG A 28 -6.35 15.82 8.73
N ALA A 29 -7.48 15.57 8.09
CA ALA A 29 -8.78 15.89 8.67
C ALA A 29 -9.12 14.89 9.79
N ARG A 30 -9.58 15.38 10.94
CA ARG A 30 -10.03 14.53 12.05
C ARG A 30 -11.23 15.14 12.77
N LYS A 31 -12.00 14.29 13.43
CA LYS A 31 -13.15 14.69 14.25
C LYS A 31 -12.71 15.50 15.47
N VAL A 32 -13.37 16.64 15.70
CA VAL A 32 -13.16 17.51 16.86
C VAL A 32 -13.71 16.80 18.10
N ALA A 33 -12.97 16.86 19.21
CA ALA A 33 -13.15 16.12 20.48
C ALA A 33 -12.48 14.74 20.58
N GLU A 34 -11.82 14.23 19.53
CA GLU A 34 -10.96 13.04 19.63
C GLU A 34 -9.79 13.27 20.61
N TRP A 35 -9.29 14.50 20.71
CA TRP A 35 -8.11 14.85 21.52
C TRP A 35 -8.32 14.80 23.03
N ILE A 36 -9.56 15.00 23.50
CA ILE A 36 -9.84 15.02 24.94
C ILE A 36 -9.98 13.57 25.47
N GLY A 37 -9.91 12.55 24.59
CA GLY A 37 -10.11 11.15 24.95
C GLY A 37 -11.56 10.83 25.36
N ILE A 38 -12.45 11.82 25.35
CA ILE A 38 -13.85 11.71 25.80
C ILE A 38 -14.72 11.02 24.75
N ASN A 39 -14.35 11.10 23.47
CA ASN A 39 -15.06 10.37 22.42
C ASN A 39 -14.16 9.30 21.84
N PRO A 40 -14.47 8.00 22.05
CA PRO A 40 -13.78 6.95 21.33
C PRO A 40 -13.96 7.20 19.84
N MET A 41 -12.92 6.84 19.09
CA MET A 41 -12.98 6.71 17.63
C MET A 41 -14.20 5.91 17.22
N GLU A 42 -14.52 5.91 15.92
CA GLU A 42 -15.66 5.16 15.41
C GLU A 42 -15.79 3.77 16.06
N ASP A 43 -16.91 3.56 16.74
CA ASP A 43 -17.31 2.24 17.20
C ASP A 43 -17.90 1.52 15.98
N VAL A 44 -17.04 0.77 15.27
CA VAL A 44 -17.41 0.01 14.06
C VAL A 44 -18.60 -0.92 14.34
N GLN A 45 -18.68 -1.51 15.53
CA GLN A 45 -19.78 -2.43 15.88
C GLN A 45 -21.13 -1.69 16.00
N LYS A 46 -21.13 -0.47 16.54
CA LYS A 46 -22.34 0.36 16.63
C LYS A 46 -22.70 1.03 15.31
N SER A 47 -21.71 1.62 14.64
CA SER A 47 -21.89 2.33 13.38
C SER A 47 -22.18 1.40 12.22
N GLY A 48 -21.75 0.13 12.30
CA GLY A 48 -21.78 -0.87 11.25
C GLY A 48 -20.65 -0.77 10.23
N GLY A 49 -19.73 0.19 10.39
CA GLY A 49 -18.56 0.34 9.55
C GLY A 49 -18.85 0.45 8.05
N LEU A 50 -17.87 0.03 7.25
CA LEU A 50 -17.96 -0.10 5.80
C LEU A 50 -18.75 -1.36 5.42
N GLU A 51 -18.60 -2.45 6.18
CA GLU A 51 -19.24 -3.75 5.89
C GLU A 51 -20.77 -3.66 5.82
N LEU A 52 -21.41 -3.08 6.84
CA LEU A 52 -22.88 -3.05 6.94
C LEU A 52 -23.51 -1.87 6.19
N GLY A 53 -22.71 -0.99 5.60
CA GLY A 53 -23.19 0.13 4.79
C GLY A 53 -24.15 1.08 5.51
N ARG A 54 -24.10 1.14 6.85
CA ARG A 54 -24.96 1.99 7.67
C ARG A 54 -24.52 3.47 7.64
N GLY A 55 -23.30 3.73 7.20
CA GLY A 55 -22.78 5.07 6.93
C GLY A 55 -23.12 5.58 5.53
N GLN A 56 -22.56 6.73 5.18
CA GLN A 56 -22.61 7.28 3.82
C GLN A 56 -21.19 7.53 3.33
N VAL A 57 -20.88 7.05 2.13
CA VAL A 57 -19.68 7.46 1.41
C VAL A 57 -20.06 8.66 0.56
N LEU A 58 -19.33 9.76 0.70
CA LEU A 58 -19.54 10.98 -0.06
C LEU A 58 -18.43 11.13 -1.10
N ASP A 59 -18.78 11.44 -2.33
CA ASP A 59 -17.81 11.84 -3.36
C ASP A 59 -17.32 13.29 -3.12
N MET A 60 -16.41 13.75 -3.98
CA MET A 60 -15.87 15.11 -3.92
C MET A 60 -16.93 16.18 -4.25
N GLU A 61 -17.98 15.78 -4.95
CA GLU A 61 -19.15 16.59 -5.26
C GLU A 61 -20.09 16.72 -4.04
N GLY A 62 -19.94 15.85 -3.05
CA GLY A 62 -20.75 15.78 -1.83
C GLY A 62 -22.01 14.93 -1.99
N ASN A 63 -22.11 14.16 -3.09
CA ASN A 63 -23.19 13.21 -3.31
C ASN A 63 -22.87 11.89 -2.62
N THR A 64 -23.91 11.18 -2.19
CA THR A 64 -23.77 9.81 -1.73
C THR A 64 -23.33 8.92 -2.90
N ALA A 65 -22.25 8.16 -2.70
CA ALA A 65 -21.70 7.24 -3.68
C ALA A 65 -21.73 5.81 -3.12
N ASP A 66 -22.02 4.83 -3.98
CA ASP A 66 -21.74 3.43 -3.68
C ASP A 66 -20.26 3.14 -3.99
N LEU A 67 -19.50 2.70 -2.98
CA LEU A 67 -18.06 2.49 -3.11
C LEU A 67 -17.72 1.42 -4.16
N ARG A 68 -18.49 0.32 -4.21
CA ARG A 68 -18.26 -0.78 -5.15
C ARG A 68 -18.51 -0.31 -6.58
N GLN A 69 -19.62 0.39 -6.81
CA GLN A 69 -19.96 0.98 -8.08
C GLN A 69 -18.91 2.00 -8.52
N LYS A 70 -18.45 2.88 -7.62
CA LYS A 70 -17.43 3.88 -7.92
C LYS A 70 -16.09 3.25 -8.32
N LEU A 71 -15.72 2.15 -7.67
CA LEU A 71 -14.49 1.42 -7.97
C LEU A 71 -14.55 0.71 -9.34
N PHE A 72 -15.75 0.29 -9.77
CA PHE A 72 -15.93 -0.46 -11.01
C PHE A 72 -16.41 0.38 -12.20
N SER A 73 -16.92 1.60 -11.98
CA SER A 73 -17.48 2.45 -13.04
C SER A 73 -16.49 2.90 -14.11
N HIS A 74 -15.18 2.79 -13.84
CA HIS A 74 -14.10 3.21 -14.73
C HIS A 74 -13.34 2.03 -15.35
N LEU A 75 -13.84 0.81 -15.15
CA LEU A 75 -13.23 -0.41 -15.65
C LEU A 75 -14.13 -1.04 -16.71
N PRO A 76 -13.56 -1.75 -17.69
CA PRO A 76 -14.35 -2.53 -18.63
C PRO A 76 -15.15 -3.60 -17.88
N GLU A 77 -16.22 -4.10 -18.48
CA GLU A 77 -16.89 -5.29 -17.95
C GLU A 77 -15.90 -6.47 -17.96
N PRO A 78 -15.85 -7.28 -16.88
CA PRO A 78 -14.90 -8.38 -16.79
C PRO A 78 -15.16 -9.38 -17.92
N SER A 79 -14.18 -9.53 -18.81
CA SER A 79 -14.17 -10.59 -19.80
C SER A 79 -13.73 -11.90 -19.15
N GLY A 80 -14.21 -13.06 -19.61
CA GLY A 80 -14.01 -14.35 -18.92
C GLY A 80 -12.56 -14.79 -18.69
N SER A 81 -11.57 -14.18 -19.37
CA SER A 81 -10.13 -14.41 -19.14
C SER A 81 -9.49 -13.48 -18.11
N ASN A 82 -10.19 -12.41 -17.70
CA ASN A 82 -9.62 -11.37 -16.87
C ASN A 82 -9.83 -11.67 -15.38
N SER A 83 -8.80 -11.40 -14.60
CA SER A 83 -8.86 -11.42 -13.14
C SER A 83 -9.00 -9.99 -12.62
N ARG A 84 -10.07 -9.76 -11.85
CA ARG A 84 -10.26 -8.52 -11.09
C ARG A 84 -9.85 -8.74 -9.64
N VAL A 85 -8.89 -7.95 -9.19
CA VAL A 85 -8.43 -7.92 -7.81
C VAL A 85 -8.71 -6.54 -7.23
N VAL A 86 -9.39 -6.49 -6.09
CA VAL A 86 -9.53 -5.26 -5.31
C VAL A 86 -8.59 -5.34 -4.12
N SER A 87 -7.75 -4.34 -3.96
CA SER A 87 -6.84 -4.21 -2.82
C SER A 87 -7.23 -3.00 -1.99
N ALA A 88 -7.19 -3.12 -0.68
CA ALA A 88 -7.24 -1.99 0.24
C ALA A 88 -5.89 -1.86 0.93
N SER A 89 -5.29 -0.68 0.81
CA SER A 89 -4.05 -0.30 1.49
C SER A 89 -4.34 0.75 2.56
N PHE A 90 -3.61 0.68 3.67
CA PHE A 90 -3.89 1.49 4.86
C PHE A 90 -2.86 2.61 5.01
N GLY A 91 -3.31 3.78 5.45
CA GLY A 91 -2.45 4.96 5.50
C GLY A 91 -3.19 6.20 5.96
N HIS A 92 -2.76 7.33 5.42
CA HIS A 92 -3.36 8.63 5.69
C HIS A 92 -3.57 9.40 4.40
N VAL A 93 -4.78 9.92 4.21
CA VAL A 93 -5.09 10.91 3.18
C VAL A 93 -4.73 12.27 3.76
N LEU A 94 -3.69 12.87 3.20
CA LEU A 94 -3.16 14.16 3.64
C LEU A 94 -3.52 15.21 2.62
N LEU A 95 -4.06 16.32 3.11
CA LEU A 95 -4.34 17.51 2.31
C LEU A 95 -3.09 18.38 2.29
N THR A 96 -2.66 18.78 1.10
CA THR A 96 -1.49 19.62 0.89
C THR A 96 -1.88 20.99 0.34
N PRO A 97 -1.25 22.07 0.81
CA PRO A 97 -1.44 23.38 0.23
C PRO A 97 -0.89 23.40 -1.21
N PRO A 98 -1.33 24.36 -2.02
CA PRO A 98 -0.76 24.57 -3.35
C PRO A 98 0.76 24.73 -3.29
N PRO A 99 1.51 24.26 -4.30
CA PRO A 99 2.98 24.25 -4.30
C PRO A 99 3.63 25.64 -4.20
N SER A 100 2.87 26.71 -4.44
CA SER A 100 3.30 28.10 -4.26
C SER A 100 3.31 28.58 -2.80
N SER A 101 2.78 27.79 -1.87
CA SER A 101 2.67 28.18 -0.46
C SER A 101 3.93 27.79 0.32
N ASN A 102 4.44 28.71 1.14
CA ASN A 102 5.46 28.38 2.11
C ASN A 102 4.92 27.36 3.11
N ALA A 103 5.81 26.50 3.57
CA ALA A 103 5.46 25.48 4.53
C ALA A 103 5.02 26.09 5.87
N SER A 104 3.93 25.59 6.44
CA SER A 104 3.27 26.15 7.62
C SER A 104 2.68 25.03 8.46
N PHE A 105 2.80 25.15 9.79
CA PHE A 105 2.08 24.31 10.75
C PHE A 105 0.65 24.81 11.02
N ILE A 106 0.30 25.99 10.50
CA ILE A 106 -1.05 26.54 10.62
C ILE A 106 -1.90 25.91 9.52
N PRO A 107 -3.00 25.21 9.86
CA PRO A 107 -3.85 24.61 8.84
C PRO A 107 -4.46 25.68 7.94
N PRO A 108 -4.55 25.41 6.61
CA PRO A 108 -5.11 26.35 5.65
C PRO A 108 -6.60 26.61 5.88
N LEU A 109 -7.28 25.69 6.58
CA LEU A 109 -8.64 25.84 7.07
C LEU A 109 -8.63 25.80 8.60
N GLN A 110 -8.88 26.96 9.22
CA GLN A 110 -8.90 27.09 10.68
C GLN A 110 -10.29 26.80 11.26
N GLY A 111 -10.32 26.30 12.50
CA GLY A 111 -11.56 26.03 13.23
C GLY A 111 -12.18 24.66 12.93
N SER A 112 -13.41 24.47 13.41
CA SER A 112 -14.18 23.24 13.27
C SER A 112 -15.29 23.39 12.23
N TRP A 113 -15.43 22.40 11.36
CA TRP A 113 -16.31 22.45 10.19
C TRP A 113 -17.12 21.16 10.06
N PRO A 114 -18.40 21.21 9.65
CA PRO A 114 -19.10 20.02 9.17
C PRO A 114 -18.37 19.39 7.97
N LEU A 115 -18.44 18.05 7.84
CA LEU A 115 -17.75 17.33 6.77
C LEU A 115 -18.13 17.82 5.37
N SER A 116 -19.40 18.18 5.16
CA SER A 116 -19.91 18.74 3.90
C SER A 116 -19.30 20.10 3.53
N ASN A 117 -18.93 20.91 4.53
CA ASN A 117 -18.24 22.17 4.27
C ASN A 117 -16.76 21.92 3.99
N LEU A 118 -16.14 20.95 4.66
CA LEU A 118 -14.76 20.55 4.39
C LEU A 118 -14.60 20.01 2.96
N SER A 119 -15.47 19.10 2.51
CA SER A 119 -15.43 18.56 1.15
C SER A 119 -15.63 19.65 0.09
N ARG A 120 -16.59 20.56 0.33
CA ARG A 120 -16.80 21.75 -0.53
C ARG A 120 -15.52 22.59 -0.63
N TRP A 121 -14.85 22.85 0.49
CA TRP A 121 -13.60 23.62 0.52
C TRP A 121 -12.47 22.94 -0.26
N ILE A 122 -12.28 21.62 -0.08
CA ILE A 122 -11.27 20.84 -0.83
C ILE A 122 -11.50 21.00 -2.35
N ARG A 123 -12.76 20.89 -2.78
CA ARG A 123 -13.16 21.02 -4.18
C ARG A 123 -12.95 22.43 -4.73
N GLU A 124 -13.50 23.44 -4.07
CA GLU A 124 -13.47 24.84 -4.55
C GLU A 124 -12.07 25.45 -4.59
N ARG A 125 -11.18 24.99 -3.72
CA ARG A 125 -9.79 25.47 -3.66
C ARG A 125 -8.80 24.56 -4.39
N HIS A 126 -9.28 23.47 -5.00
CA HIS A 126 -8.44 22.45 -5.65
C HIS A 126 -7.28 22.01 -4.75
N ILE A 127 -7.61 21.72 -3.49
CA ILE A 127 -6.60 21.30 -2.51
C ILE A 127 -6.03 19.96 -2.94
N GLY A 128 -4.71 19.90 -3.07
CA GLY A 128 -4.00 18.67 -3.38
C GLY A 128 -4.20 17.67 -2.25
N HIS A 129 -4.18 16.38 -2.60
CA HIS A 129 -4.13 15.32 -1.61
C HIS A 129 -3.06 14.31 -1.98
N LEU A 130 -2.50 13.66 -0.96
CA LEU A 130 -1.60 12.55 -1.12
C LEU A 130 -1.99 11.44 -0.14
N PHE A 131 -1.69 10.20 -0.49
CA PHE A 131 -1.83 9.08 0.41
C PHE A 131 -0.45 8.66 0.91
N THR A 132 -0.25 8.67 2.23
CA THR A 132 0.96 8.15 2.85
C THR A 132 0.65 6.77 3.45
N PRO A 133 1.27 5.68 2.98
CA PRO A 133 1.01 4.36 3.52
C PRO A 133 1.51 4.27 4.97
N PHE A 134 0.79 3.49 5.77
CA PHE A 134 1.15 3.23 7.16
C PHE A 134 0.75 1.80 7.53
N LEU A 135 1.53 1.18 8.42
CA LEU A 135 1.32 -0.22 8.82
C LEU A 135 0.38 -0.26 10.04
N PRO A 136 -0.81 -0.89 9.93
CA PRO A 136 -1.71 -1.01 11.07
C PRO A 136 -1.05 -1.80 12.21
N ALA A 137 -1.36 -1.40 13.46
CA ALA A 137 -0.79 -2.01 14.67
C ALA A 137 -0.91 -3.54 14.72
N PRO A 138 -2.04 -4.16 14.32
CA PRO A 138 -2.17 -5.61 14.35
C PRO A 138 -1.09 -6.33 13.54
N VAL A 139 -0.67 -5.74 12.41
CA VAL A 139 0.26 -6.37 11.47
C VAL A 139 1.69 -6.34 11.98
N LEU A 140 2.04 -5.35 12.81
CA LEU A 140 3.36 -5.26 13.43
C LEU A 140 3.65 -6.44 14.39
N GLN A 141 2.62 -7.12 14.87
CA GLN A 141 2.72 -8.18 15.88
C GLN A 141 2.56 -9.58 15.29
N LEU A 142 2.26 -9.70 13.99
CA LEU A 142 1.98 -11.00 13.39
C LEU A 142 3.26 -11.77 13.08
N THR A 143 3.22 -13.07 13.32
CA THR A 143 4.21 -14.00 12.78
C THR A 143 3.93 -14.21 11.29
N PRO A 144 4.90 -13.96 10.41
CA PRO A 144 4.72 -14.17 8.98
C PRO A 144 4.55 -15.66 8.67
N GLN A 145 3.49 -16.02 7.95
CA GLN A 145 3.23 -17.39 7.49
C GLN A 145 3.98 -17.70 6.19
N LYS A 146 4.04 -16.72 5.29
CA LYS A 146 4.78 -16.80 4.03
C LYS A 146 5.65 -15.56 3.89
N GLN A 147 6.88 -15.75 3.44
CA GLN A 147 7.78 -14.66 3.07
C GLN A 147 8.32 -14.92 1.67
N GLN A 148 8.40 -13.86 0.88
CA GLN A 148 9.06 -13.90 -0.42
C GLN A 148 9.70 -12.55 -0.73
N LEU A 149 10.75 -12.60 -1.52
CA LEU A 149 11.41 -11.42 -2.06
C LEU A 149 11.05 -11.32 -3.54
N LEU A 150 10.53 -10.18 -3.96
CA LEU A 150 10.13 -9.94 -5.33
C LEU A 150 10.97 -8.81 -5.92
N HIS A 151 11.25 -8.92 -7.22
CA HIS A 151 11.56 -7.76 -8.05
C HIS A 151 10.29 -7.41 -8.83
N ARG A 152 9.81 -6.17 -8.70
CA ARG A 152 8.58 -5.69 -9.35
C ARG A 152 8.88 -4.48 -10.21
N LEU A 153 8.48 -4.56 -11.47
CA LEU A 153 8.47 -3.45 -12.41
C LEU A 153 7.02 -3.07 -12.72
N LEU A 154 6.72 -1.78 -12.63
CA LEU A 154 5.42 -1.24 -13.04
C LEU A 154 5.65 -0.29 -14.21
N TYR A 155 5.00 -0.57 -15.32
CA TYR A 155 5.00 0.30 -16.48
C TYR A 155 3.61 0.90 -16.69
N GLU A 156 3.58 2.15 -17.09
CA GLU A 156 2.37 2.91 -17.34
C GLU A 156 2.31 3.33 -18.81
N ALA A 157 1.17 3.10 -19.46
CA ALA A 157 0.95 3.56 -20.83
C ALA A 157 1.00 5.09 -20.87
N HIS A 158 1.72 5.66 -21.85
CA HIS A 158 1.74 7.10 -22.02
C HIS A 158 0.33 7.60 -22.39
N PRO A 159 -0.26 8.56 -21.66
CA PRO A 159 -1.64 8.96 -21.90
C PRO A 159 -1.76 9.59 -23.29
N ALA A 160 -2.52 8.95 -24.20
CA ALA A 160 -2.75 9.40 -25.56
C ALA A 160 -3.70 10.62 -25.68
N GLY A 161 -3.75 11.49 -24.66
CA GLY A 161 -4.53 12.73 -24.68
C GLY A 161 -5.98 12.63 -24.17
N ASN A 162 -6.39 11.50 -23.59
CA ASN A 162 -7.70 11.38 -22.92
C ASN A 162 -7.54 11.41 -21.40
N THR A 163 -8.43 12.14 -20.74
CA THR A 163 -8.61 12.22 -19.27
C THR A 163 -9.16 10.91 -18.70
N GLN A 164 -8.60 9.77 -19.08
CA GLN A 164 -9.00 8.48 -18.54
C GLN A 164 -8.62 8.44 -17.06
N GLN A 165 -9.61 8.13 -16.21
CA GLN A 165 -9.43 8.02 -14.77
C GLN A 165 -8.76 6.70 -14.38
N SER A 166 -8.82 5.69 -15.26
CA SER A 166 -8.07 4.45 -15.12
C SER A 166 -6.77 4.53 -15.92
N THR A 167 -5.73 3.91 -15.37
CA THR A 167 -4.39 3.87 -15.93
C THR A 167 -4.15 2.48 -16.52
N HIS A 168 -3.74 2.40 -17.78
CA HIS A 168 -3.35 1.14 -18.39
C HIS A 168 -1.90 0.80 -18.01
N ILE A 169 -1.69 -0.38 -17.41
CA ILE A 169 -0.40 -0.76 -16.83
C ILE A 169 0.07 -2.14 -17.29
N VAL A 170 1.38 -2.33 -17.29
CA VAL A 170 2.05 -3.64 -17.34
C VAL A 170 2.79 -3.83 -16.02
N GLU A 171 2.42 -4.86 -15.28
CA GLU A 171 3.05 -5.25 -14.02
C GLU A 171 3.88 -6.52 -14.27
N PHE A 172 5.19 -6.44 -14.04
CA PHE A 172 6.09 -7.58 -14.11
C PHE A 172 6.63 -7.88 -12.71
N GLU A 173 6.44 -9.11 -12.23
CA GLU A 173 6.95 -9.59 -10.96
C GLU A 173 7.83 -10.83 -11.18
N MET A 174 8.94 -10.88 -10.46
CA MET A 174 9.84 -12.04 -10.40
C MET A 174 10.14 -12.37 -8.95
N VAL A 175 10.02 -13.64 -8.58
CA VAL A 175 10.42 -14.13 -7.26
C VAL A 175 11.93 -14.33 -7.24
N LEU A 176 12.61 -13.64 -6.33
CA LEU A 176 14.04 -13.74 -6.14
C LEU A 176 14.37 -14.85 -5.14
N PRO A 177 15.46 -15.62 -5.36
CA PRO A 177 15.88 -16.66 -4.43
C PRO A 177 16.34 -16.03 -3.10
N LEU A 178 15.76 -16.50 -2.00
CA LEU A 178 16.21 -16.17 -0.65
C LEU A 178 17.27 -17.21 -0.25
N VAL A 179 18.47 -16.76 0.11
CA VAL A 179 19.47 -17.65 0.74
C VAL A 179 19.25 -17.59 2.24
N THR A 180 18.64 -18.64 2.76
CA THR A 180 18.51 -18.80 4.21
C THR A 180 19.87 -19.18 4.75
N ASN A 181 20.58 -18.24 5.38
CA ASN A 181 21.80 -18.56 6.10
C ASN A 181 21.39 -19.31 7.39
N GLU A 182 21.58 -20.63 7.42
CA GLU A 182 21.13 -21.50 8.52
C GLU A 182 21.68 -21.07 9.90
N GLN A 183 22.80 -20.33 9.92
CA GLN A 183 23.45 -19.91 11.16
C GLN A 183 22.75 -18.76 11.87
N ASN A 184 22.00 -17.89 11.17
CA ASN A 184 21.40 -16.70 11.79
C ASN A 184 19.87 -16.66 11.70
N GLY A 185 19.22 -17.55 10.93
CA GLY A 185 17.76 -17.59 10.79
C GLY A 185 17.15 -16.32 10.17
N ILE A 186 17.97 -15.34 9.78
CA ILE A 186 17.55 -14.12 9.09
C ILE A 186 17.74 -14.39 7.59
N PRO A 187 16.67 -14.31 6.77
CA PRO A 187 16.80 -14.39 5.33
C PRO A 187 17.58 -13.17 4.84
N GLU A 188 18.76 -13.41 4.28
CA GLU A 188 19.59 -12.39 3.64
C GLU A 188 19.53 -12.57 2.13
N LEU A 189 19.65 -11.49 1.36
CA LEU A 189 19.75 -11.62 -0.10
C LEU A 189 21.01 -12.44 -0.40
N ALA A 190 20.93 -13.36 -1.36
CA ALA A 190 22.05 -14.21 -1.80
C ALA A 190 23.36 -13.45 -2.12
N ARG A 191 23.30 -12.12 -2.28
CA ARG A 191 24.42 -11.27 -2.71
C ARG A 191 24.56 -9.95 -1.94
N SER A 192 23.80 -9.69 -0.87
CA SER A 192 23.92 -8.40 -0.14
C SER A 192 25.17 -8.28 0.74
N THR A 193 26.01 -9.31 0.80
CA THR A 193 27.33 -9.30 1.46
C THR A 193 28.42 -8.62 0.62
N PHE A 194 28.12 -7.48 -0.01
CA PHE A 194 29.05 -6.82 -0.94
C PHE A 194 30.22 -6.06 -0.28
N ASP A 195 30.46 -6.20 1.04
CA ASP A 195 31.61 -5.53 1.68
C ASP A 195 32.30 -6.29 2.82
N SER A 196 32.03 -7.59 3.00
CA SER A 196 32.63 -8.39 4.08
C SER A 196 33.70 -9.32 3.55
N ARG A 197 34.93 -8.81 3.43
CA ARG A 197 36.15 -9.61 3.22
C ARG A 197 36.32 -10.59 4.38
N HIS A 198 36.18 -11.91 4.19
CA HIS A 198 37.03 -12.91 4.85
C HIS A 198 36.77 -14.35 4.35
N GLU A 199 37.89 -14.99 4.01
CA GLU A 199 38.24 -16.44 4.05
C GLU A 199 37.51 -17.44 3.14
N GLU A 200 38.26 -17.87 2.13
CA GLU A 200 38.03 -18.97 1.22
C GLU A 200 37.90 -20.31 1.98
N SER A 201 36.70 -20.89 1.98
CA SER A 201 36.54 -22.32 2.23
C SER A 201 35.95 -23.00 0.99
N SER A 202 36.75 -23.85 0.37
CA SER A 202 36.45 -24.57 -0.85
C SER A 202 35.57 -25.79 -0.56
N ILE A 203 34.25 -25.64 -0.73
CA ILE A 203 33.30 -26.76 -0.72
C ILE A 203 32.85 -27.01 -2.17
N SER A 204 33.19 -28.19 -2.69
CA SER A 204 32.81 -28.65 -4.03
C SER A 204 31.30 -28.87 -4.13
N ALA A 205 30.59 -27.96 -4.80
CA ALA A 205 29.17 -28.08 -5.11
C ALA A 205 28.95 -29.01 -6.32
N THR A 206 28.48 -30.23 -6.08
CA THR A 206 28.05 -31.16 -7.13
C THR A 206 26.62 -30.86 -7.57
N GLY A 207 26.45 -30.33 -8.79
CA GLY A 207 25.24 -30.49 -9.62
C GLY A 207 23.98 -29.77 -9.15
N THR A 208 23.98 -28.44 -9.09
CA THR A 208 22.76 -27.64 -8.88
C THR A 208 21.95 -27.57 -10.18
N THR A 209 20.79 -28.22 -10.23
CA THR A 209 19.81 -27.98 -11.30
C THR A 209 19.34 -26.54 -11.21
N HIS A 210 19.61 -25.74 -12.23
CA HIS A 210 19.14 -24.35 -12.33
C HIS A 210 17.61 -24.33 -12.27
N THR A 211 17.06 -24.02 -11.10
CA THR A 211 15.63 -23.81 -10.93
C THR A 211 15.27 -22.51 -11.63
N ARG A 212 14.34 -22.55 -12.59
CA ARG A 212 13.86 -21.36 -13.30
C ARG A 212 13.24 -20.36 -12.30
N LEU A 213 13.57 -19.07 -12.42
CA LEU A 213 12.93 -18.02 -11.62
C LEU A 213 11.43 -17.97 -11.91
N ASP A 214 10.64 -18.03 -10.85
CA ASP A 214 9.19 -17.83 -10.94
C ASP A 214 8.91 -16.36 -11.28
N HIS A 215 8.03 -16.15 -12.24
CA HIS A 215 7.74 -14.82 -12.77
C HIS A 215 6.33 -14.74 -13.32
N MET A 216 5.81 -13.53 -13.33
CA MET A 216 4.48 -13.23 -13.81
C MET A 216 4.47 -11.85 -14.44
N CYS A 217 3.93 -11.76 -15.64
CA CYS A 217 3.64 -10.48 -16.27
C CYS A 217 2.13 -10.36 -16.41
N ARG A 218 1.58 -9.24 -15.97
CA ARG A 218 0.16 -8.90 -16.11
C ARG A 218 0.03 -7.61 -16.90
N ILE A 219 -1.05 -7.52 -17.66
CA ILE A 219 -1.44 -6.31 -18.37
C ILE A 219 -2.91 -6.01 -18.08
N GLY A 220 -3.25 -4.74 -17.88
CA GLY A 220 -4.62 -4.39 -17.57
C GLY A 220 -4.84 -2.93 -17.19
N ASN A 221 -6.03 -2.66 -16.66
CA ASN A 221 -6.44 -1.34 -16.21
C ASN A 221 -6.42 -1.27 -14.69
N GLN A 222 -5.79 -0.23 -14.16
CA GLN A 222 -5.77 0.09 -12.74
C GLN A 222 -6.62 1.33 -12.46
N PHE A 223 -7.42 1.27 -11.41
CA PHE A 223 -8.15 2.42 -10.89
C PHE A 223 -7.91 2.55 -9.39
N ILE A 224 -7.66 3.76 -8.91
CA ILE A 224 -7.29 4.04 -7.52
C ILE A 224 -8.25 5.08 -6.93
N VAL A 225 -8.74 4.82 -5.72
CA VAL A 225 -9.59 5.74 -4.95
C VAL A 225 -9.07 5.84 -3.52
N ASP A 226 -8.91 7.07 -3.06
CA ASP A 226 -8.56 7.37 -1.67
C ASP A 226 -9.82 7.69 -0.87
N LEU A 227 -10.08 6.90 0.18
CA LEU A 227 -11.18 7.07 1.10
C LEU A 227 -10.69 7.65 2.42
N MET A 228 -11.06 8.90 2.68
CA MET A 228 -10.79 9.59 3.94
C MET A 228 -11.77 9.11 5.02
N LEU A 229 -11.24 8.67 6.17
CA LEU A 229 -12.01 8.16 7.31
C LEU A 229 -11.65 8.98 8.56
N PRO A 230 -12.18 10.21 8.68
CA PRO A 230 -11.74 11.17 9.71
C PRO A 230 -12.17 10.79 11.13
N ASP A 231 -13.04 9.79 11.29
CA ASP A 231 -13.46 9.21 12.56
C ASP A 231 -12.58 7.99 12.96
N ARG A 232 -11.62 7.59 12.11
CA ARG A 232 -10.73 6.43 12.29
C ARG A 232 -9.24 6.82 12.38
N PRO A 233 -8.40 5.97 12.98
CA PRO A 233 -6.95 6.20 13.03
C PRO A 233 -6.30 6.23 11.65
N MET A 234 -6.85 5.50 10.70
CA MET A 234 -6.28 5.34 9.36
C MET A 234 -7.34 5.54 8.28
N ASP A 235 -6.87 6.04 7.15
CA ASP A 235 -7.61 6.15 5.91
C ASP A 235 -7.27 4.95 5.02
N ILE A 236 -8.02 4.76 3.93
CA ILE A 236 -7.87 3.60 3.04
C ILE A 236 -7.69 4.06 1.61
N ARG A 237 -6.67 3.53 0.93
CA ARG A 237 -6.56 3.60 -0.53
C ARG A 237 -7.01 2.28 -1.13
N PHE A 238 -8.09 2.32 -1.87
CA PHE A 238 -8.55 1.21 -2.69
C PHE A 238 -7.87 1.26 -4.05
N SER A 239 -7.46 0.11 -4.55
CA SER A 239 -7.04 -0.06 -5.93
C SER A 239 -7.74 -1.26 -6.53
N VAL A 240 -8.29 -1.10 -7.72
CA VAL A 240 -8.79 -2.21 -8.51
C VAL A 240 -7.85 -2.43 -9.68
N PHE A 241 -7.41 -3.67 -9.86
CA PHE A 241 -6.64 -4.08 -11.01
C PHE A 241 -7.43 -5.14 -11.78
N ASP A 242 -7.92 -4.76 -12.95
CA ASP A 242 -8.55 -5.67 -13.91
C ASP A 242 -7.50 -6.05 -14.95
N SER A 243 -7.03 -7.29 -14.88
CA SER A 243 -5.82 -7.71 -15.57
C SER A 243 -5.95 -9.10 -16.19
N SER A 244 -5.09 -9.35 -17.17
CA SER A 244 -4.85 -10.68 -17.73
C SER A 244 -3.37 -11.01 -17.62
N VAL A 245 -3.05 -12.30 -17.51
CA VAL A 245 -1.66 -12.75 -17.55
C VAL A 245 -1.16 -12.62 -18.99
N LEU A 246 -0.06 -11.90 -19.18
CA LEU A 246 0.61 -11.74 -20.46
C LEU A 246 1.62 -12.89 -20.67
N PRO A 247 1.37 -13.84 -21.59
CA PRO A 247 2.29 -14.94 -21.86
C PRO A 247 3.66 -14.43 -22.29
N GLN A 248 4.74 -15.12 -21.87
CA GLN A 248 6.12 -14.71 -22.17
C GLN A 248 6.40 -14.48 -23.66
N LYS A 249 5.75 -15.24 -24.54
CA LYS A 249 5.87 -15.09 -26.02
C LYS A 249 5.37 -13.74 -26.54
N LEU A 250 4.54 -13.04 -25.77
CA LEU A 250 3.95 -11.75 -26.10
C LEU A 250 4.61 -10.59 -25.33
N TRP A 251 5.65 -10.86 -24.55
CA TRP A 251 6.38 -9.78 -23.88
C TRP A 251 7.13 -8.92 -24.90
N PRO A 252 7.28 -7.61 -24.66
CA PRO A 252 8.21 -6.78 -25.43
C PRO A 252 9.63 -7.34 -25.39
N THR A 253 10.39 -7.19 -26.47
CA THR A 253 11.76 -7.73 -26.59
C THR A 253 12.68 -7.19 -25.51
N GLU A 254 12.49 -5.92 -25.12
CA GLU A 254 13.25 -5.27 -24.05
C GLU A 254 13.03 -5.97 -22.70
N LEU A 255 11.79 -6.34 -22.38
CA LEU A 255 11.45 -7.03 -21.15
C LEU A 255 11.94 -8.49 -21.15
N GLN A 256 11.87 -9.17 -22.30
CA GLN A 256 12.43 -10.52 -22.46
C GLN A 256 13.93 -10.52 -22.21
N LYS A 257 14.65 -9.61 -22.87
CA LYS A 257 16.10 -9.46 -22.69
C LYS A 257 16.44 -9.12 -21.24
N TYR A 258 15.72 -8.19 -20.63
CA TYR A 258 15.90 -7.84 -19.22
C TYR A 258 15.73 -9.06 -18.30
N PHE A 259 14.70 -9.87 -18.53
CA PHE A 259 14.46 -11.10 -17.75
C PHE A 259 15.61 -12.11 -17.93
N GLU A 260 16.12 -12.29 -19.14
CA GLU A 260 17.25 -13.18 -19.43
C GLU A 260 18.53 -12.69 -18.75
N ASP A 261 18.87 -11.41 -18.90
CA ASP A 261 20.03 -10.77 -18.28
C ASP A 261 19.95 -10.85 -16.74
N LEU A 262 18.75 -10.65 -16.16
CA LEU A 262 18.53 -10.71 -14.71
C LEU A 262 18.62 -12.15 -14.21
N SER A 263 18.09 -13.11 -14.96
CA SER A 263 18.22 -14.53 -14.65
C SER A 263 19.68 -14.97 -14.68
N PHE A 264 20.41 -14.59 -15.74
CA PHE A 264 21.84 -14.85 -15.87
C PHE A 264 22.61 -14.22 -14.70
N PHE A 265 22.30 -12.97 -14.35
CA PHE A 265 22.90 -12.31 -13.19
C PHE A 265 22.78 -13.16 -11.91
N PHE A 266 21.60 -13.72 -11.59
CA PHE A 266 21.43 -14.50 -10.36
C PHE A 266 22.07 -15.89 -10.37
N TYR A 267 22.13 -16.59 -11.51
CA TYR A 267 22.63 -17.98 -11.57
C TYR A 267 24.08 -18.12 -12.02
N ASP A 268 24.46 -17.39 -13.07
CA ASP A 268 25.70 -17.62 -13.81
C ASP A 268 26.64 -16.41 -13.74
N GLY A 269 26.13 -15.26 -13.30
CA GLY A 269 26.89 -14.01 -13.23
C GLY A 269 28.05 -14.14 -12.25
N GLU A 270 29.23 -13.69 -12.68
CA GLU A 270 30.37 -13.49 -11.79
C GLU A 270 29.97 -12.64 -10.58
N SER A 271 30.57 -12.91 -9.42
CA SER A 271 30.26 -12.20 -8.16
C SER A 271 30.39 -10.67 -8.25
N ASN A 272 31.06 -10.15 -9.29
CA ASN A 272 31.31 -8.72 -9.52
C ASN A 272 30.46 -8.10 -10.64
N ALA A 273 29.55 -8.85 -11.27
CA ALA A 273 28.65 -8.27 -12.27
C ALA A 273 27.71 -7.24 -11.60
N SER A 274 27.38 -6.16 -12.30
CA SER A 274 26.31 -5.25 -11.89
C SER A 274 24.95 -5.82 -12.28
N PRO A 275 23.87 -5.58 -11.52
CA PRO A 275 22.52 -5.95 -11.95
C PRO A 275 22.16 -5.24 -13.26
N PRO A 276 21.40 -5.86 -14.17
CA PRO A 276 20.94 -5.20 -15.38
C PRO A 276 19.98 -4.06 -15.05
N ASN A 277 19.99 -3.01 -15.86
CA ASN A 277 19.05 -1.89 -15.72
C ASN A 277 17.69 -2.25 -16.33
N ALA A 278 16.61 -1.92 -15.62
CA ALA A 278 15.26 -2.08 -16.15
C ALA A 278 15.06 -1.20 -17.39
N PRO A 279 14.36 -1.68 -18.44
CA PRO A 279 14.11 -0.85 -19.61
C PRO A 279 13.19 0.31 -19.23
N VAL A 280 13.59 1.53 -19.58
CA VAL A 280 12.84 2.75 -19.23
C VAL A 280 11.55 2.87 -20.05
N THR A 281 11.58 2.39 -21.30
CA THR A 281 10.45 2.43 -22.23
C THR A 281 10.35 1.10 -22.98
N MET A 282 9.13 0.68 -23.28
CA MET A 282 8.89 -0.49 -24.15
C MET A 282 7.60 -0.29 -24.96
N PHE A 283 7.48 -1.00 -26.09
CA PHE A 283 6.30 -0.95 -26.95
C PHE A 283 5.56 -2.28 -26.91
N LEU A 284 4.24 -2.22 -26.69
CA LEU A 284 3.37 -3.38 -26.72
C LEU A 284 2.07 -3.02 -27.44
N ASN A 285 1.80 -3.70 -28.57
CA ASN A 285 0.66 -3.42 -29.44
C ASN A 285 0.57 -1.94 -29.86
N ASP A 286 1.70 -1.38 -30.32
CA ASP A 286 1.84 0.03 -30.73
C ASP A 286 1.57 1.07 -29.62
N VAL A 287 1.48 0.64 -28.36
CA VAL A 287 1.37 1.52 -27.20
C VAL A 287 2.74 1.62 -26.51
N GLU A 288 3.21 2.85 -26.31
CA GLU A 288 4.41 3.14 -25.53
C GLU A 288 4.08 3.03 -24.03
N TYR A 289 4.85 2.20 -23.32
CA TYR A 289 4.82 2.11 -21.87
C TYR A 289 6.11 2.66 -21.29
N ARG A 290 6.00 3.46 -20.23
CA ARG A 290 7.13 4.03 -19.50
C ARG A 290 7.23 3.39 -18.13
N LEU A 291 8.46 3.08 -17.72
CA LEU A 291 8.75 2.56 -16.39
C LEU A 291 8.34 3.61 -15.36
N ARG A 292 7.40 3.26 -14.51
CA ARG A 292 6.92 4.07 -13.41
C ARG A 292 7.65 3.74 -12.11
N SER A 293 7.94 2.46 -11.86
CA SER A 293 8.67 2.06 -10.67
C SER A 293 9.46 0.77 -10.90
N SER A 294 10.69 0.74 -10.38
CA SER A 294 11.56 -0.43 -10.28
C SER A 294 11.87 -0.67 -8.81
N VAL A 295 11.29 -1.73 -8.24
CA VAL A 295 11.32 -1.93 -6.78
C VAL A 295 11.73 -3.35 -6.40
N SER A 296 12.40 -3.46 -5.26
CA SER A 296 12.55 -4.72 -4.52
C SER A 296 11.52 -4.77 -3.40
N VAL A 297 10.73 -5.84 -3.37
CA VAL A 297 9.63 -5.99 -2.42
C VAL A 297 9.89 -7.20 -1.53
N ARG A 298 10.12 -6.96 -0.24
CA ARG A 298 10.03 -8.02 0.76
C ARG A 298 8.56 -8.15 1.17
N GLN A 299 7.92 -9.20 0.71
CA GLN A 299 6.51 -9.46 0.98
C GLN A 299 6.38 -10.49 2.09
N THR A 300 5.54 -10.18 3.07
CA THR A 300 5.17 -11.09 4.15
C THR A 300 3.66 -11.21 4.21
N GLN A 301 3.15 -12.43 4.18
CA GLN A 301 1.73 -12.72 4.35
C GLN A 301 1.49 -13.25 5.77
N ALA A 302 0.44 -12.75 6.40
CA ALA A 302 -0.01 -13.22 7.69
C ALA A 302 -1.53 -13.12 7.78
N ASP A 303 -2.11 -14.03 8.53
CA ASP A 303 -3.53 -14.01 8.85
C ASP A 303 -3.77 -13.19 10.10
N THR A 304 -4.72 -12.25 10.02
CA THR A 304 -5.20 -11.51 11.18
C THR A 304 -6.55 -12.06 11.63
N HIS A 305 -6.74 -12.12 12.94
CA HIS A 305 -8.03 -12.46 13.53
C HIS A 305 -8.61 -11.23 14.22
N ALA A 306 -9.82 -10.85 13.86
CA ALA A 306 -10.53 -9.87 14.66
C ALA A 306 -10.95 -10.51 15.99
N PRO A 307 -10.82 -9.83 17.15
CA PRO A 307 -11.08 -10.38 18.49
C PRO A 307 -12.43 -11.06 18.71
N GLN A 308 -13.37 -10.92 17.78
CA GLN A 308 -14.74 -11.42 17.83
C GLN A 308 -15.20 -12.07 16.51
N SER A 309 -14.28 -12.32 15.57
CA SER A 309 -14.60 -12.92 14.27
C SER A 309 -13.80 -14.20 14.09
N GLU A 310 -14.48 -15.28 13.75
CA GLU A 310 -13.84 -16.53 13.31
C GLU A 310 -13.19 -16.40 11.93
N ILE A 311 -13.56 -15.36 11.17
CA ILE A 311 -13.05 -15.11 9.83
C ILE A 311 -11.60 -14.60 9.93
N SER A 312 -10.68 -15.38 9.38
CA SER A 312 -9.30 -14.95 9.10
C SER A 312 -9.29 -13.90 8.00
N ILE A 313 -8.61 -12.79 8.24
CA ILE A 313 -8.41 -11.72 7.26
C ILE A 313 -6.95 -11.82 6.80
N PRO A 314 -6.68 -12.33 5.58
CA PRO A 314 -5.34 -12.42 5.06
C PRO A 314 -4.81 -11.02 4.76
N ALA A 315 -3.72 -10.65 5.44
CA ALA A 315 -3.03 -9.39 5.25
C ALA A 315 -1.65 -9.64 4.63
N THR A 316 -1.30 -8.77 3.68
CA THR A 316 0.02 -8.75 3.05
C THR A 316 0.73 -7.47 3.44
N SER A 317 1.89 -7.59 4.08
CA SER A 317 2.79 -6.47 4.33
C SER A 317 3.92 -6.51 3.31
N GLU A 318 4.17 -5.37 2.66
CA GLU A 318 5.23 -5.18 1.67
C GLU A 318 6.20 -4.13 2.20
N SER A 319 7.46 -4.51 2.41
CA SER A 319 8.57 -3.56 2.55
C SER A 319 9.16 -3.33 1.17
N ILE A 320 8.98 -2.13 0.64
CA ILE A 320 9.29 -1.75 -0.74
C ILE A 320 10.53 -0.86 -0.71
N LEU A 321 11.58 -1.28 -1.41
CA LEU A 321 12.77 -0.50 -1.68
C LEU A 321 12.73 -0.04 -3.14
N ASP A 322 12.67 1.28 -3.36
CA ASP A 322 12.81 1.86 -4.67
C ASP A 322 14.28 1.85 -5.10
N LEU A 323 14.57 1.17 -6.21
CA LEU A 323 15.95 0.95 -6.66
C LEU A 323 16.54 2.18 -7.36
N GLU A 324 15.71 3.14 -7.78
CA GLU A 324 16.15 4.36 -8.46
C GLU A 324 16.51 5.47 -7.47
N VAL A 325 15.79 5.55 -6.35
CA VAL A 325 15.96 6.64 -5.35
C VAL A 325 16.39 6.18 -3.96
N ASP A 326 16.59 4.87 -3.73
CA ASP A 326 16.92 4.25 -2.43
C ASP A 326 15.93 4.63 -1.31
N ASP A 327 14.66 4.84 -1.68
CA ASP A 327 13.59 5.14 -0.73
C ASP A 327 12.92 3.86 -0.23
N LYS A 328 12.63 3.81 1.08
CA LYS A 328 12.04 2.65 1.74
C LYS A 328 10.65 2.98 2.24
N SER A 329 9.66 2.27 1.73
CA SER A 329 8.28 2.35 2.19
C SER A 329 7.77 1.01 2.71
N THR A 330 6.73 1.05 3.54
CA THR A 330 6.03 -0.17 3.97
C THR A 330 4.55 0.01 3.77
N VAL A 331 3.93 -0.96 3.12
CA VAL A 331 2.50 -0.95 2.81
C VAL A 331 1.85 -2.20 3.36
N CYS A 332 0.73 -2.05 4.04
CA CYS A 332 -0.15 -3.17 4.33
C CYS A 332 -1.31 -3.20 3.34
N LYS A 333 -1.63 -4.38 2.83
CA LYS A 333 -2.72 -4.62 1.89
C LYS A 333 -3.59 -5.76 2.37
N ILE A 334 -4.89 -5.66 2.15
CA ILE A 334 -5.79 -6.81 2.08
C ILE A 334 -6.31 -6.91 0.65
N ASN A 335 -6.49 -8.13 0.15
CA ASN A 335 -6.90 -8.38 -1.23
C ASN A 335 -8.22 -9.15 -1.26
N CYS A 336 -9.13 -8.73 -2.12
CA CYS A 336 -10.33 -9.45 -2.53
C CYS A 336 -10.11 -9.94 -3.97
N HIS A 337 -9.86 -11.24 -4.11
CA HIS A 337 -9.76 -11.88 -5.41
C HIS A 337 -11.17 -12.20 -5.91
N ALA A 338 -11.53 -11.72 -7.10
CA ALA A 338 -12.86 -11.91 -7.69
C ALA A 338 -14.00 -11.39 -6.78
N PRO A 339 -14.20 -10.06 -6.67
CA PRO A 339 -15.27 -9.44 -5.89
C PRO A 339 -16.65 -9.63 -6.58
N SER A 340 -17.01 -10.86 -6.94
CA SER A 340 -18.21 -11.19 -7.73
C SER A 340 -19.46 -11.30 -6.85
N THR A 341 -19.32 -11.84 -5.64
CA THR A 341 -20.44 -11.99 -4.69
C THR A 341 -20.52 -10.83 -3.70
N ASP A 342 -21.68 -10.64 -3.09
CA ASP A 342 -21.87 -9.66 -2.01
C ASP A 342 -21.19 -10.12 -0.73
N GLU A 343 -21.11 -11.42 -0.51
CA GLU A 343 -20.44 -12.05 0.62
C GLU A 343 -18.93 -11.78 0.61
N ASP A 344 -18.26 -11.98 -0.54
CA ASP A 344 -16.82 -11.71 -0.69
C ASP A 344 -16.52 -10.22 -0.48
N TRP A 345 -17.38 -9.36 -1.00
CA TRP A 345 -17.27 -7.91 -0.83
C TRP A 345 -17.44 -7.48 0.63
N ARG A 346 -18.45 -8.03 1.33
CA ARG A 346 -18.65 -7.76 2.77
C ARG A 346 -17.49 -8.27 3.61
N ALA A 347 -16.99 -9.49 3.35
CA ALA A 347 -15.84 -10.04 4.05
C ALA A 347 -14.59 -9.15 3.87
N PHE A 348 -14.38 -8.64 2.65
CA PHE A 348 -13.31 -7.69 2.36
C PHE A 348 -13.47 -6.37 3.13
N LEU A 349 -14.66 -5.77 3.12
CA LEU A 349 -14.94 -4.52 3.86
C LEU A 349 -14.86 -4.70 5.37
N LYS A 350 -15.24 -5.87 5.89
CA LYS A 350 -15.03 -6.23 7.31
C LYS A 350 -13.55 -6.23 7.68
N GLY A 351 -12.70 -6.76 6.80
CA GLY A 351 -11.25 -6.67 6.94
C GLY A 351 -10.74 -5.23 6.92
N CYS A 352 -11.29 -4.40 6.03
CA CYS A 352 -10.98 -2.97 5.99
C CYS A 352 -11.35 -2.26 7.29
N ASP A 353 -12.53 -2.55 7.83
CA ASP A 353 -13.02 -2.00 9.10
C ASP A 353 -12.12 -2.34 10.27
N PHE A 354 -11.76 -3.62 10.39
CA PHE A 354 -10.85 -4.10 11.41
C PHE A 354 -9.49 -3.38 11.36
N MET A 355 -8.89 -3.31 10.19
CA MET A 355 -7.55 -2.77 9.99
C MET A 355 -7.48 -1.25 10.17
N SER A 356 -8.52 -0.53 9.74
CA SER A 356 -8.56 0.94 9.82
C SER A 356 -8.98 1.48 11.18
N ALA A 357 -9.78 0.74 11.96
CA ALA A 357 -10.27 1.17 13.27
C ALA A 357 -9.36 0.78 14.46
N MET A 358 -8.42 -0.14 14.25
CA MET A 358 -7.53 -0.66 15.29
C MET A 358 -6.59 0.39 15.87
N ARG A 359 -6.48 0.44 17.21
CA ARG A 359 -5.53 1.30 17.91
C ARG A 359 -4.20 0.58 18.11
N ILE A 360 -3.11 1.35 18.05
CA ILE A 360 -1.92 0.99 18.81
C ILE A 360 -2.34 1.15 20.27
N LEU A 361 -2.63 0.03 20.95
CA LEU A 361 -2.65 0.04 22.39
C LEU A 361 -1.24 0.46 22.79
N SER A 362 -1.04 1.73 23.15
CA SER A 362 0.17 2.15 23.84
C SER A 362 0.25 1.22 25.02
N SER A 363 1.17 0.26 24.98
CA SER A 363 1.35 -0.73 26.04
C SER A 363 1.34 0.08 27.31
N GLY A 364 0.25 -0.03 28.06
CA GLY A 364 0.12 0.70 29.30
C GLY A 364 1.28 0.18 30.13
N LYS A 365 2.38 0.93 30.18
CA LYS A 365 3.14 1.01 31.40
C LYS A 365 2.09 1.51 32.36
N THR A 366 1.43 0.59 33.03
CA THR A 366 0.79 0.85 34.31
C THR A 366 1.88 1.59 35.05
N PHE A 367 1.75 2.91 35.12
CA PHE A 367 2.47 3.66 36.14
C PHE A 367 1.90 3.05 37.41
N ILE A 368 2.61 2.04 37.93
CA ILE A 368 2.40 1.54 39.27
C ILE A 368 2.55 2.82 40.08
N ALA A 369 1.42 3.33 40.56
CA ALA A 369 1.43 4.39 41.54
C ALA A 369 2.36 3.86 42.64
N ALA A 370 3.49 4.53 42.85
CA ALA A 370 4.34 4.19 43.98
C ALA A 370 3.46 4.34 45.21
N ASP A 371 3.11 3.22 45.84
CA ASP A 371 2.52 3.18 47.17
C ASP A 371 3.53 3.88 48.10
N THR A 372 3.30 5.16 48.33
CA THR A 372 3.89 5.89 49.44
C THR A 372 3.16 5.47 50.71
N ASP A 373 3.48 4.28 51.21
CA ASP A 373 3.34 3.96 52.63
C ASP A 373 4.47 4.67 53.38
N ILE A 374 4.24 5.96 53.69
CA ILE A 374 4.96 6.63 54.77
C ILE A 374 4.12 6.43 56.03
N ALA A 375 4.50 5.44 56.82
CA ALA A 375 4.06 5.31 58.20
C ALA A 375 4.58 6.50 59.02
N LEU A 376 3.69 7.14 59.78
CA LEU A 376 4.01 8.01 60.91
C LEU A 376 3.61 7.32 62.21
#